data_AF-A0A943G1A3-F1
#
_entry.id   AF-A0A943G1A3-F1
#
_cell.length_a   1.000
_cell.length_b   1.000
_cell.length_c   1.000
_cell.angle_alpha   90.00
_cell.angle_beta   90.00
_cell.angle_gamma   90.00
#
_symmetry.space_group_name_H-M   'P 1'
#
loop_
_entity.id
_entity.type
_entity.pdbx_description
1 polymer ?
#
loop_
_entity_poly.entity_id
_entity_poly.type
_entity_poly.pdbx_seq_one_letter_code
_entity_poly.pdbx_strand_id
1 'polypeptide(L)'
;MLEVQASEIVTADKMRGVGPANIIFTAGPNPVAEDRRGVAKVTAGGESKSVTITQAAGEQVVVIPEFDYLVLRYGWESEDGSDFDTATGFTNTGISDVDNKYVGWSKQWATTQQQVGDYLIYGGDNMQSGLEGALIKMKTLLSAPGMDESEPNINADIYGNWYGNRGRGNVVVSFTAYLGGEMVKQGFNFINEGGEEVYSDSITTNVSAHGETNYQNIKGLYTKMGTMVYNKEKRDCVIVIG
;
A
#
# COMPACT_ATOMS: atom_id res chain seq x y z
N MET A 1 12.91 -26.77 38.10
CA MET A 1 12.10 -25.57 37.84
C MET A 1 12.12 -25.34 36.33
N LEU A 2 10.96 -25.04 35.75
CA LEU A 2 10.83 -24.69 34.34
C LEU A 2 10.98 -23.16 34.22
N GLU A 3 11.73 -22.72 33.22
CA GLU A 3 11.92 -21.31 32.86
C GLU A 3 11.67 -21.12 31.35
N VAL A 4 10.99 -20.02 30.99
CA VAL A 4 10.66 -19.69 29.61
C VAL A 4 11.28 -18.34 29.25
N GLN A 5 11.85 -18.26 28.06
CA GLN A 5 12.33 -17.04 27.43
C GLN A 5 11.75 -16.93 26.02
N ALA A 6 11.32 -15.75 25.62
CA ALA A 6 10.79 -15.49 24.29
C ALA A 6 11.41 -14.20 23.72
N SER A 7 11.66 -14.19 22.41
CA SER A 7 12.06 -12.98 21.67
C SER A 7 10.95 -11.93 21.65
N GLU A 8 11.28 -10.66 21.37
CA GLU A 8 10.35 -9.51 21.45
C GLU A 8 9.00 -9.69 20.74
N ILE A 9 8.95 -10.46 19.65
CA ILE A 9 7.72 -10.65 18.86
C ILE A 9 6.82 -11.79 19.37
N VAL A 10 7.25 -12.51 20.42
CA VAL A 10 6.55 -13.66 20.99
C VAL A 10 6.39 -13.45 22.50
N THR A 11 5.17 -13.62 22.99
CA THR A 11 4.86 -13.64 24.42
C THR A 11 4.52 -15.05 24.87
N ALA A 12 4.73 -15.37 26.15
CA ALA A 12 4.33 -16.64 26.74
C ALA A 12 3.35 -16.40 27.89
N ASP A 13 2.32 -17.22 28.00
CA ASP A 13 1.35 -17.15 29.11
C ASP A 13 1.98 -17.49 30.47
N LYS A 14 3.07 -18.28 30.45
CA LYS A 14 3.79 -18.76 31.63
C LYS A 14 5.28 -18.58 31.42
N MET A 15 5.91 -17.92 32.39
CA MET A 15 7.36 -17.69 32.38
C MET A 15 8.13 -18.67 33.28
N ARG A 16 7.46 -19.29 34.25
CA ARG A 16 8.04 -20.26 35.19
C ARG A 16 7.01 -21.32 35.62
N GLY A 17 7.49 -22.49 36.05
CA GLY A 17 6.58 -23.53 36.57
C GLY A 17 7.29 -24.76 37.16
N VAL A 18 6.48 -25.68 37.70
CA VAL A 18 6.93 -26.99 38.19
C VAL A 18 5.93 -28.05 37.71
N GLY A 19 6.46 -29.20 37.28
CA GLY A 19 5.64 -30.32 36.77
C GLY A 19 5.16 -30.12 35.33
N PRO A 20 4.33 -31.04 34.83
CA PRO A 20 3.75 -30.95 33.49
C PRO A 20 2.88 -29.69 33.34
N ALA A 21 3.09 -28.93 32.27
CA ALA A 21 2.32 -27.74 31.98
C ALA A 21 2.21 -27.50 30.47
N ASN A 22 1.08 -26.94 30.04
CA ASN A 22 0.93 -26.35 28.71
C ASN A 22 1.38 -24.89 28.76
N ILE A 23 2.20 -24.48 27.79
CA ILE A 23 2.67 -23.10 27.60
C ILE A 23 2.12 -22.64 26.24
N ILE A 24 1.50 -21.47 26.23
CA ILE A 24 0.95 -20.84 25.03
C ILE A 24 1.90 -19.72 24.63
N PHE A 25 2.38 -19.78 23.40
CA PHE A 25 3.16 -18.71 22.79
C PHE A 25 2.27 -17.91 21.83
N THR A 26 2.26 -16.60 21.97
CA THR A 26 1.43 -15.68 21.16
C THR A 26 2.32 -14.66 20.46
N ALA A 27 2.22 -14.59 19.12
CA ALA A 27 2.77 -13.49 18.34
C ALA A 27 1.65 -12.49 18.01
N GLY A 28 1.89 -11.20 18.23
CA GLY A 28 0.95 -10.13 17.81
C GLY A 28 0.91 -9.95 16.29
N PRO A 29 0.10 -9.02 15.75
CA PRO A 29 0.10 -8.70 14.32
C PRO A 29 1.50 -8.34 13.82
N ASN A 30 1.84 -8.72 12.58
CA ASN A 30 3.08 -8.30 11.93
C ASN A 30 2.84 -6.96 11.21
N PRO A 31 3.38 -5.83 11.68
CA PRO A 31 3.12 -4.53 11.03
C PRO A 31 4.13 -4.23 9.91
N VAL A 32 5.03 -5.14 9.57
CA VAL A 32 6.08 -4.93 8.57
C VAL A 32 5.89 -5.83 7.35
N ALA A 33 6.35 -5.34 6.19
CA ALA A 33 6.32 -6.06 4.90
C ALA A 33 7.41 -7.15 4.78
N GLU A 34 7.96 -7.60 5.90
CA GLU A 34 8.92 -8.71 5.92
C GLU A 34 8.41 -9.82 6.83
N ASP A 35 8.68 -11.06 6.44
CA ASP A 35 8.55 -12.20 7.32
C ASP A 35 9.40 -11.98 8.55
N ARG A 36 8.81 -12.17 9.72
CA ARG A 36 9.53 -12.06 10.98
C ARG A 36 9.58 -13.39 11.72
N ARG A 37 10.69 -13.58 12.42
CA ARG A 37 10.99 -14.83 13.12
C ARG A 37 11.21 -14.59 14.60
N GLY A 38 10.47 -15.34 15.40
CA GLY A 38 10.61 -15.36 16.85
C GLY A 38 11.13 -16.71 17.32
N VAL A 39 11.83 -16.72 18.44
CA VAL A 39 12.29 -17.94 19.10
C VAL A 39 11.80 -17.93 20.54
N ALA A 40 11.12 -19.00 20.93
CA ALA A 40 10.79 -19.29 22.31
C ALA A 40 11.64 -20.45 22.80
N LYS A 41 12.24 -20.32 23.97
CA LYS A 41 13.11 -21.32 24.61
C LYS A 41 12.53 -21.69 25.97
N VAL A 42 12.42 -23.00 26.22
CA VAL A 42 11.99 -23.57 27.50
C VAL A 42 13.15 -24.36 28.10
N THR A 43 13.51 -24.07 29.35
CA THR A 43 14.61 -24.72 30.08
C THR A 43 14.07 -25.43 31.31
N ALA A 44 14.45 -26.69 31.51
CA ALA A 44 14.14 -27.46 32.72
C ALA A 44 15.27 -28.43 33.05
N GLY A 45 15.73 -28.41 34.31
CA GLY A 45 16.75 -29.37 34.78
C GLY A 45 18.10 -29.28 34.05
N GLY A 46 18.42 -28.14 33.44
CA GLY A 46 19.64 -27.94 32.64
C GLY A 46 19.48 -28.27 31.15
N GLU A 47 18.37 -28.87 30.74
CA GLU A 47 18.05 -29.11 29.33
C GLU A 47 17.21 -27.97 28.76
N SER A 48 17.34 -27.73 27.45
CA SER A 48 16.58 -26.69 26.74
C SER A 48 15.95 -27.21 25.46
N LYS A 49 14.73 -26.75 25.16
CA LYS A 49 14.09 -26.90 23.86
C LYS A 49 13.68 -25.54 23.31
N SER A 50 13.78 -25.39 22.00
CA SER A 50 13.40 -24.15 21.31
C SER A 50 12.31 -24.42 20.28
N VAL A 51 11.39 -23.46 20.15
CA VAL A 51 10.39 -23.40 19.08
C VAL A 51 10.68 -22.15 18.26
N THR A 52 10.76 -22.33 16.94
CA THR A 52 10.79 -21.21 15.99
C THR A 52 9.36 -20.89 15.59
N ILE A 53 8.98 -19.62 15.68
CA ILE A 53 7.71 -19.08 15.20
C ILE A 53 8.02 -18.18 14.02
N THR A 54 7.52 -18.52 12.85
CA THR A 54 7.61 -17.67 11.64
C THR A 54 6.24 -17.05 11.41
N GLN A 55 6.22 -15.73 11.26
CA GLN A 55 5.01 -14.99 10.91
C GLN A 55 5.25 -14.29 9.58
N ALA A 56 4.35 -14.52 8.62
CA ALA A 56 4.41 -13.86 7.32
C ALA A 56 4.39 -12.33 7.49
N ALA A 57 4.99 -11.61 6.53
CA ALA A 57 4.76 -10.18 6.32
C ALA A 57 3.28 -9.84 6.53
N GLY A 58 3.00 -8.78 7.30
CA GLY A 58 1.62 -8.35 7.48
C GLY A 58 1.30 -7.10 6.69
N GLU A 59 0.01 -6.91 6.48
CA GLU A 59 -0.56 -5.73 5.85
C GLU A 59 -0.13 -4.46 6.58
N GLN A 60 0.49 -3.53 5.87
CA GLN A 60 0.86 -2.24 6.43
C GLN A 60 -0.33 -1.30 6.32
N VAL A 61 -0.91 -0.97 7.47
CA VAL A 61 -2.11 -0.14 7.58
C VAL A 61 -1.73 1.29 7.93
N VAL A 62 -2.04 2.22 7.03
CA VAL A 62 -1.82 3.66 7.19
C VAL A 62 -3.17 4.35 7.38
N VAL A 63 -3.27 5.24 8.36
CA VAL A 63 -4.46 6.08 8.57
C VAL A 63 -4.12 7.53 8.27
N ILE A 64 -4.78 8.09 7.27
CA ILE A 64 -4.63 9.48 6.81
C ILE A 64 -5.85 10.28 7.30
N PRO A 65 -5.66 11.43 7.98
CA PRO A 65 -6.75 12.33 8.38
C PRO A 65 -7.43 12.98 7.16
N GLU A 66 -8.36 13.90 7.38
CA GLU A 66 -9.04 14.61 6.28
C GLU A 66 -8.09 15.33 5.33
N PHE A 67 -8.33 15.16 4.02
CA PHE A 67 -7.60 15.83 2.94
C PHE A 67 -8.49 16.20 1.76
N ASP A 68 -8.09 17.25 1.04
CA ASP A 68 -8.65 17.64 -0.26
C ASP A 68 -7.93 16.90 -1.40
N TYR A 69 -6.62 16.67 -1.24
CA TYR A 69 -5.75 16.03 -2.23
C TYR A 69 -4.90 14.94 -1.59
N LEU A 70 -4.67 13.86 -2.33
CA LEU A 70 -3.69 12.82 -1.99
C LEU A 70 -2.80 12.57 -3.20
N VAL A 71 -1.49 12.65 -3.01
CA VAL A 71 -0.51 12.27 -4.03
C VAL A 71 0.09 10.93 -3.63
N LEU A 72 -0.17 9.91 -4.44
CA LEU A 72 0.54 8.64 -4.41
C LEU A 72 1.79 8.76 -5.29
N ARG A 73 2.94 8.33 -4.78
CA ARG A 73 4.20 8.30 -5.53
C ARG A 73 4.78 6.89 -5.49
N TYR A 74 5.21 6.41 -6.63
CA TYR A 74 5.81 5.10 -6.82
C TYR A 74 7.27 5.33 -7.17
N GLY A 75 8.17 5.16 -6.21
CA GLY A 75 9.60 5.38 -6.36
C GLY A 75 10.38 4.07 -6.46
N TRP A 76 11.39 4.03 -7.34
CA TRP A 76 12.29 2.89 -7.45
C TRP A 76 13.70 3.32 -7.87
N GLU A 77 14.70 2.63 -7.31
CA GLU A 77 16.10 2.82 -7.69
C GLU A 77 16.48 1.95 -8.89
N SER A 78 17.63 2.24 -9.49
CA SER A 78 18.11 1.51 -10.67
C SER A 78 18.34 0.01 -10.43
N GLU A 79 18.65 -0.39 -9.19
CA GLU A 79 18.79 -1.82 -8.83
C GLU A 79 17.43 -2.50 -8.65
N ASP A 80 16.39 -1.72 -8.35
CA ASP A 80 15.05 -2.21 -8.11
C ASP A 80 14.29 -2.48 -9.40
N GLY A 81 14.68 -1.86 -10.51
CA GLY A 81 14.14 -2.15 -11.83
C GLY A 81 14.17 -0.93 -12.76
N SER A 82 13.49 -1.05 -13.89
CA SER A 82 13.30 0.03 -14.85
C SER A 82 11.94 -0.07 -15.50
N ASP A 83 11.35 1.08 -15.84
CA ASP A 83 10.08 1.18 -16.58
C ASP A 83 8.94 0.49 -15.81
N PHE A 84 8.51 1.16 -14.73
CA PHE A 84 7.52 0.65 -13.80
C PHE A 84 6.12 1.20 -14.14
N ASP A 85 5.28 0.34 -14.72
CA ASP A 85 3.91 0.67 -15.11
C ASP A 85 3.01 0.67 -13.88
N THR A 86 2.47 1.84 -13.56
CA THR A 86 1.50 2.01 -12.47
C THR A 86 0.06 1.90 -12.97
N ALA A 87 -0.86 1.45 -12.13
CA ALA A 87 -2.29 1.54 -12.39
C ALA A 87 -3.06 1.80 -11.09
N THR A 88 -3.65 2.99 -10.97
CA THR A 88 -4.48 3.39 -9.83
C THR A 88 -5.91 3.61 -10.31
N GLY A 89 -6.93 3.10 -9.61
CA GLY A 89 -8.31 3.28 -10.05
C GLY A 89 -9.32 3.21 -8.91
N PHE A 90 -10.38 4.01 -9.00
CA PHE A 90 -11.45 4.01 -8.02
C PHE A 90 -12.40 2.84 -8.21
N THR A 91 -13.02 2.42 -7.10
CA THR A 91 -14.20 1.57 -7.07
C THR A 91 -15.13 2.06 -5.98
N ASN A 92 -16.43 1.73 -6.08
CA ASN A 92 -17.44 2.10 -5.09
C ASN A 92 -17.66 3.62 -4.97
N THR A 93 -17.50 4.38 -6.07
CA THR A 93 -17.92 5.79 -6.12
C THR A 93 -19.38 5.93 -6.51
N GLY A 94 -19.95 4.92 -7.19
CA GLY A 94 -21.28 4.98 -7.80
C GLY A 94 -21.30 5.63 -9.18
N ILE A 95 -20.17 6.15 -9.66
CA ILE A 95 -20.05 6.84 -10.94
C ILE A 95 -19.45 5.87 -11.97
N SER A 96 -20.25 5.46 -12.97
CA SER A 96 -19.84 4.43 -13.94
C SER A 96 -18.60 4.78 -14.76
N ASP A 97 -18.40 6.08 -15.01
CA ASP A 97 -17.27 6.57 -15.81
C ASP A 97 -15.99 6.76 -14.97
N VAL A 98 -16.09 6.52 -13.65
CA VAL A 98 -14.97 6.58 -12.70
C VAL A 98 -14.62 5.18 -12.20
N ASP A 99 -15.63 4.40 -11.81
CA ASP A 99 -15.42 3.08 -11.24
C ASP A 99 -14.78 2.11 -12.25
N ASN A 100 -13.72 1.41 -11.80
CA ASN A 100 -12.93 0.47 -12.59
C ASN A 100 -12.23 1.11 -13.81
N LYS A 101 -12.02 2.43 -13.79
CA LYS A 101 -11.15 3.13 -14.71
C LYS A 101 -9.83 3.43 -14.01
N TYR A 102 -8.73 3.16 -14.70
CA TYR A 102 -7.39 3.28 -14.14
C TYR A 102 -6.63 4.42 -14.78
N VAL A 103 -5.87 5.16 -13.98
CA VAL A 103 -4.79 6.02 -14.48
C VAL A 103 -3.44 5.32 -14.36
N GLY A 104 -2.52 5.67 -15.25
CA GLY A 104 -1.18 5.07 -15.33
C GLY A 104 -0.83 4.63 -16.75
N TRP A 105 0.25 3.88 -16.94
CA TRP A 105 0.67 3.41 -18.27
C TRP A 105 0.43 1.91 -18.46
N SER A 106 0.04 1.55 -19.68
CA SER A 106 -0.30 0.16 -20.06
C SER A 106 -0.18 -0.09 -21.57
N LYS A 107 0.62 0.70 -22.30
CA LYS A 107 0.68 0.78 -23.79
C LYS A 107 -0.61 1.18 -24.50
N GLN A 108 -1.78 0.98 -23.89
CA GLN A 108 -3.09 1.22 -24.48
C GLN A 108 -3.93 2.10 -23.56
N TRP A 109 -4.29 3.28 -24.05
CA TRP A 109 -5.20 4.18 -23.32
C TRP A 109 -6.66 3.66 -23.21
N ALA A 110 -6.94 2.47 -23.73
CA ALA A 110 -8.19 1.76 -23.49
C ALA A 110 -8.18 1.01 -22.15
N THR A 111 -7.00 0.65 -21.63
CA THR A 111 -6.82 -0.07 -20.36
C THR A 111 -6.57 0.89 -19.20
N THR A 112 -5.62 1.82 -19.38
CA THR A 112 -5.36 2.93 -18.45
C THR A 112 -5.62 4.27 -19.14
N GLN A 113 -5.58 5.38 -18.43
CA GLN A 113 -5.85 6.72 -18.96
C GLN A 113 -4.91 7.75 -18.32
N GLN A 114 -4.67 8.88 -18.97
CA GLN A 114 -3.93 9.99 -18.34
C GLN A 114 -4.71 10.57 -17.15
N GLN A 115 -6.04 10.53 -17.24
CA GLN A 115 -6.94 11.13 -16.27
C GLN A 115 -8.29 10.41 -16.30
N VAL A 116 -8.91 10.23 -15.13
CA VAL A 116 -10.27 9.70 -14.95
C VAL A 116 -11.11 10.78 -14.28
N GLY A 117 -12.07 11.33 -15.03
CA GLY A 117 -12.83 12.52 -14.62
C GLY A 117 -11.90 13.67 -14.25
N ASP A 118 -12.30 14.56 -13.35
CA ASP A 118 -11.40 15.58 -12.76
C ASP A 118 -10.81 15.13 -11.42
N TYR A 119 -10.75 13.82 -11.18
CA TYR A 119 -10.60 13.25 -9.84
C TYR A 119 -9.30 12.48 -9.65
N LEU A 120 -8.83 11.80 -10.70
CA LEU A 120 -7.66 10.95 -10.65
C LEU A 120 -6.78 11.23 -11.87
N ILE A 121 -5.51 11.58 -11.64
CA ILE A 121 -4.61 12.09 -12.69
C ILE A 121 -3.25 11.41 -12.57
N TYR A 122 -2.75 10.87 -13.69
CA TYR A 122 -1.42 10.30 -13.78
C TYR A 122 -0.34 11.37 -13.94
N GLY A 123 0.82 11.17 -13.31
CA GLY A 123 2.01 12.01 -13.45
C GLY A 123 2.72 11.82 -14.80
N GLY A 124 2.50 10.69 -15.47
CA GLY A 124 3.16 10.34 -16.72
C GLY A 124 4.15 9.19 -16.54
N ASP A 125 4.54 8.62 -17.68
CA ASP A 125 5.33 7.40 -17.82
C ASP A 125 6.83 7.70 -17.73
N ASN A 126 7.47 7.21 -16.67
CA ASN A 126 8.90 7.29 -16.43
C ASN A 126 9.57 5.95 -16.74
N MET A 127 10.12 5.84 -17.94
CA MET A 127 10.80 4.64 -18.41
C MET A 127 12.18 4.39 -17.75
N GLN A 128 12.63 5.24 -16.83
CA GLN A 128 13.92 5.16 -16.11
C GLN A 128 13.72 4.98 -14.60
N SER A 129 14.79 4.69 -13.85
CA SER A 129 14.75 4.76 -12.38
C SER A 129 14.35 6.15 -11.91
N GLY A 130 13.47 6.23 -10.92
CA GLY A 130 12.94 7.49 -10.43
C GLY A 130 11.58 7.30 -9.78
N LEU A 131 10.62 8.15 -10.16
CA LEU A 131 9.29 8.13 -9.56
C LEU A 131 8.20 8.38 -10.60
N GLU A 132 7.01 7.84 -10.32
CA GLU A 132 5.74 8.23 -10.95
C GLU A 132 4.71 8.61 -9.91
N GLY A 133 3.81 9.53 -10.25
CA GLY A 133 2.77 10.01 -9.36
C GLY A 133 1.36 9.69 -9.85
N ALA A 134 0.43 9.47 -8.92
CA ALA A 134 -1.00 9.56 -9.16
C ALA A 134 -1.62 10.57 -8.18
N LEU A 135 -2.32 11.57 -8.72
CA LEU A 135 -3.02 12.58 -7.93
C LEU A 135 -4.49 12.19 -7.79
N ILE A 136 -4.95 12.11 -6.56
CA ILE A 136 -6.36 12.02 -6.17
C ILE A 136 -6.83 13.39 -5.71
N LYS A 137 -7.88 13.92 -6.34
CA LYS A 137 -8.60 15.15 -5.95
C LYS A 137 -9.88 14.76 -5.21
N MET A 138 -9.74 14.36 -3.96
CA MET A 138 -10.82 13.78 -3.15
C MET A 138 -11.98 14.76 -2.94
N LYS A 139 -11.70 16.03 -2.63
CA LYS A 139 -12.75 17.06 -2.50
C LYS A 139 -13.59 17.21 -3.78
N THR A 140 -12.93 17.19 -4.93
CA THR A 140 -13.57 17.28 -6.24
C THR A 140 -14.41 16.04 -6.51
N LEU A 141 -13.91 14.84 -6.17
CA LEU A 141 -14.64 13.58 -6.31
C LEU A 141 -15.90 13.55 -5.44
N LEU A 142 -15.80 13.96 -4.18
CA LEU A 142 -16.93 14.02 -3.25
C LEU A 142 -18.03 14.98 -3.69
N SER A 143 -17.71 15.94 -4.56
CA SER A 143 -18.67 16.90 -5.12
C SER A 143 -19.15 16.49 -6.52
N ALA A 144 -18.78 15.30 -6.99
CA ALA A 144 -19.06 14.85 -8.35
C ALA A 144 -20.55 14.53 -8.56
N PRO A 145 -21.12 14.90 -9.72
CA PRO A 145 -22.46 14.43 -10.10
C PRO A 145 -22.51 12.90 -10.17
N GLY A 146 -23.51 12.31 -9.52
CA GLY A 146 -23.71 10.86 -9.51
C GLY A 146 -22.93 10.11 -8.41
N MET A 147 -22.24 10.82 -7.51
CA MET A 147 -21.68 10.23 -6.29
C MET A 147 -22.78 9.48 -5.52
N ASP A 148 -22.56 8.21 -5.21
CA ASP A 148 -23.49 7.43 -4.41
C ASP A 148 -23.38 7.84 -2.95
N GLU A 149 -24.37 8.57 -2.46
CA GLU A 149 -24.42 9.04 -1.07
C GLU A 149 -24.75 7.94 -0.06
N SER A 150 -25.30 6.81 -0.50
CA SER A 150 -25.69 5.70 0.38
C SER A 150 -24.51 4.83 0.80
N GLU A 151 -23.48 4.69 -0.05
CA GLU A 151 -22.27 3.98 0.33
C GLU A 151 -21.34 4.83 1.17
N PRO A 152 -20.91 4.40 2.36
CA PRO A 152 -20.09 5.24 3.25
C PRO A 152 -18.64 5.37 2.78
N ASN A 153 -18.17 4.45 1.93
CA ASN A 153 -16.76 4.31 1.59
C ASN A 153 -16.52 4.38 0.09
N ILE A 154 -15.45 5.09 -0.30
CA ILE A 154 -14.87 5.07 -1.65
C ILE A 154 -13.57 4.27 -1.58
N ASN A 155 -13.35 3.38 -2.53
CA ASN A 155 -12.12 2.59 -2.59
C ASN A 155 -11.25 3.04 -3.76
N ALA A 156 -9.92 2.92 -3.63
CA ALA A 156 -9.02 2.95 -4.78
C ALA A 156 -8.04 1.78 -4.70
N ASP A 157 -7.94 1.02 -5.77
CA ASP A 157 -6.94 -0.04 -5.89
C ASP A 157 -5.67 0.47 -6.57
N ILE A 158 -4.54 -0.02 -6.09
CA ILE A 158 -3.19 0.33 -6.56
C ILE A 158 -2.53 -0.93 -7.11
N TYR A 159 -2.09 -0.87 -8.36
CA TYR A 159 -1.42 -1.97 -9.06
C TYR A 159 -0.11 -1.50 -9.68
N GLY A 160 0.81 -2.44 -9.86
CA GLY A 160 2.10 -2.20 -10.51
C GLY A 160 2.60 -3.38 -11.35
N ASN A 161 3.35 -3.08 -12.39
CA ASN A 161 4.02 -4.05 -13.26
C ASN A 161 5.37 -3.50 -13.74
N TRP A 162 6.40 -4.33 -13.72
CA TRP A 162 7.65 -3.99 -14.40
C TRP A 162 7.47 -4.24 -15.90
N TYR A 163 7.53 -3.19 -16.72
CA TYR A 163 7.57 -3.34 -18.18
C TYR A 163 8.97 -3.73 -18.64
N GLY A 164 9.97 -2.99 -18.15
CA GLY A 164 11.38 -3.15 -18.50
C GLY A 164 12.03 -4.32 -17.78
N ASN A 165 12.98 -4.06 -16.89
CA ASN A 165 13.61 -5.09 -16.08
C ASN A 165 13.10 -5.01 -14.64
N ARG A 166 12.77 -6.16 -14.05
CA ARG A 166 12.29 -6.22 -12.66
C ARG A 166 13.37 -5.99 -11.60
N GLY A 167 14.65 -6.26 -11.85
CA GLY A 167 15.68 -6.11 -10.80
C GLY A 167 15.31 -6.80 -9.47
N ARG A 168 15.49 -6.10 -8.33
CA ARG A 168 14.99 -6.57 -7.01
C ARG A 168 13.46 -6.52 -6.92
N GLY A 169 12.82 -5.62 -7.67
CA GLY A 169 11.38 -5.43 -7.73
C GLY A 169 10.80 -4.62 -6.57
N ASN A 170 11.61 -3.89 -5.81
CA ASN A 170 11.09 -3.08 -4.70
C ASN A 170 10.55 -1.75 -5.23
N VAL A 171 9.46 -1.29 -4.63
CA VAL A 171 8.86 0.00 -4.93
C VAL A 171 8.51 0.68 -3.60
N VAL A 172 8.93 1.93 -3.47
CA VAL A 172 8.52 2.81 -2.37
C VAL A 172 7.21 3.50 -2.78
N VAL A 173 6.13 3.17 -2.09
CA VAL A 173 4.84 3.86 -2.21
C VAL A 173 4.81 4.96 -1.18
N SER A 174 4.92 6.22 -1.60
CA SER A 174 4.77 7.38 -0.73
C SER A 174 3.39 8.00 -0.89
N PHE A 175 2.84 8.49 0.22
CA PHE A 175 1.54 9.15 0.27
C PHE A 175 1.72 10.50 0.96
N THR A 176 1.33 11.58 0.28
CA THR A 176 1.27 12.90 0.90
C THR A 176 -0.10 13.50 0.68
N ALA A 177 -0.76 13.88 1.77
CA ALA A 177 -2.11 14.38 1.79
C ALA A 177 -2.11 15.87 2.14
N TYR A 178 -2.98 16.63 1.47
CA TYR A 178 -3.04 18.09 1.61
C TYR A 178 -4.48 18.58 1.81
N LEU A 179 -4.64 19.60 2.65
CA LEU A 179 -5.84 20.45 2.72
C LEU A 179 -5.61 21.74 1.92
N GLY A 180 -6.56 22.11 1.06
CA GLY A 180 -6.47 23.32 0.25
C GLY A 180 -5.27 23.37 -0.71
N GLY A 181 -4.98 24.58 -1.21
CA GLY A 181 -3.95 24.82 -2.21
C GLY A 181 -4.33 24.38 -3.63
N GLU A 182 -3.36 24.47 -4.51
CA GLU A 182 -3.45 24.04 -5.91
C GLU A 182 -2.40 22.96 -6.20
N MET A 183 -2.83 21.88 -6.86
CA MET A 183 -1.92 20.81 -7.26
C MET A 183 -1.29 21.12 -8.61
N VAL A 184 0.02 21.33 -8.63
CA VAL A 184 0.81 21.62 -9.82
C VAL A 184 1.61 20.39 -10.23
N LYS A 185 1.53 20.01 -11.49
CA LYS A 185 2.32 18.91 -12.04
C LYS A 185 3.79 19.33 -12.19
N GLN A 186 4.71 18.52 -11.69
CA GLN A 186 6.15 18.72 -11.83
C GLN A 186 6.84 17.42 -12.24
N GLY A 187 7.26 17.33 -13.51
CA GLY A 187 7.80 16.09 -14.07
C GLY A 187 6.74 14.97 -14.01
N PHE A 188 7.10 13.86 -13.37
CA PHE A 188 6.20 12.72 -13.13
C PHE A 188 5.47 12.82 -11.78
N ASN A 189 5.57 13.96 -11.09
CA ASN A 189 5.04 14.20 -9.75
C ASN A 189 3.97 15.31 -9.73
N PHE A 190 3.36 15.50 -8.56
CA PHE A 190 2.53 16.64 -8.21
C PHE A 190 3.02 17.28 -6.90
N ILE A 191 3.06 18.61 -6.89
CA ILE A 191 3.35 19.45 -5.72
C ILE A 191 2.12 20.27 -5.36
N ASN A 192 1.90 20.52 -4.07
CA ASN A 192 0.83 21.40 -3.61
C ASN A 192 1.41 22.80 -3.35
N GLU A 193 0.79 23.82 -3.94
CA GLU A 193 1.14 25.22 -3.71
C GLU A 193 0.04 25.90 -2.88
N GLY A 194 0.43 26.43 -1.71
CA GLY A 194 -0.46 27.22 -0.85
C GLY A 194 -1.42 26.44 0.05
N GLY A 195 -1.40 25.10 0.03
CA GLY A 195 -2.13 24.25 0.96
C GLY A 195 -1.31 23.78 2.16
N GLU A 196 -1.94 22.99 3.02
CA GLU A 196 -1.37 22.43 4.24
C GLU A 196 -1.13 20.92 4.07
N GLU A 197 0.10 20.46 4.27
CA GLU A 197 0.40 19.03 4.38
C GLU A 197 -0.12 18.49 5.72
N VAL A 198 -1.11 17.59 5.67
CA VAL A 198 -1.73 16.99 6.85
C VAL A 198 -1.20 15.61 7.18
N TYR A 199 -0.52 14.98 6.22
CA TYR A 199 0.06 13.66 6.38
C TYR A 199 1.11 13.39 5.30
N SER A 200 2.19 12.71 5.69
CA SER A 200 3.23 12.26 4.77
C SER A 200 3.90 11.03 5.35
N ASP A 201 3.93 9.94 4.59
CA ASP A 201 4.61 8.70 4.96
C ASP A 201 4.93 7.87 3.71
N SER A 202 5.66 6.78 3.86
CA SER A 202 6.01 5.87 2.78
C SER A 202 6.18 4.44 3.23
N ILE A 203 5.78 3.51 2.37
CA ILE A 203 5.92 2.07 2.58
C ILE A 203 6.67 1.47 1.41
N THR A 204 7.63 0.59 1.70
CA THR A 204 8.26 -0.24 0.67
C THR A 204 7.50 -1.55 0.52
N THR A 205 7.19 -1.93 -0.72
CA THR A 205 6.62 -3.24 -1.08
C THR A 205 7.39 -3.86 -2.25
N ASN A 206 7.20 -5.15 -2.51
CA ASN A 206 7.80 -5.84 -3.63
C ASN A 206 6.76 -6.16 -4.71
N VAL A 207 7.05 -5.74 -5.95
CA VAL A 207 6.23 -6.04 -7.12
C VAL A 207 6.84 -7.21 -7.89
N SER A 208 6.08 -8.29 -7.96
CA SER A 208 6.47 -9.53 -8.64
C SER A 208 6.06 -9.56 -10.11
N ALA A 209 5.00 -8.83 -10.48
CA ALA A 209 4.53 -8.74 -11.85
C ALA A 209 5.57 -8.09 -12.77
N HIS A 210 5.87 -8.78 -13.87
CA HIS A 210 6.83 -8.36 -14.88
C HIS A 210 6.36 -8.89 -16.23
N GLY A 211 6.34 -8.03 -17.25
CA GLY A 211 6.02 -8.45 -18.61
C GLY A 211 5.40 -7.36 -19.47
N GLU A 212 5.77 -7.37 -20.75
CA GLU A 212 5.35 -6.37 -21.74
C GLU A 212 3.89 -6.53 -22.23
N THR A 213 3.21 -7.61 -21.82
CA THR A 213 1.84 -7.95 -22.25
C THR A 213 0.83 -7.97 -21.10
N ASN A 214 1.25 -7.70 -19.86
CA ASN A 214 0.38 -7.76 -18.69
C ASN A 214 -0.74 -6.72 -18.73
N TYR A 215 -0.58 -5.67 -19.54
CA TYR A 215 -1.60 -4.63 -19.77
C TYR A 215 -2.96 -5.17 -20.25
N GLN A 216 -3.03 -6.39 -20.76
CA GLN A 216 -4.28 -7.00 -21.20
C GLN A 216 -5.26 -7.26 -20.05
N ASN A 217 -4.76 -7.38 -18.81
CA ASN A 217 -5.58 -7.62 -17.63
C ASN A 217 -4.87 -7.11 -16.37
N ILE A 218 -5.02 -5.82 -16.06
CA ILE A 218 -4.42 -5.18 -14.87
C ILE A 218 -4.73 -5.99 -13.61
N LYS A 219 -6.01 -6.26 -13.32
CA LYS A 219 -6.44 -6.92 -12.08
C LYS A 219 -5.88 -8.33 -11.90
N GLY A 220 -5.60 -9.04 -13.00
CA GLY A 220 -5.14 -10.42 -12.96
C GLY A 220 -3.64 -10.60 -13.20
N LEU A 221 -2.96 -9.62 -13.79
CA LEU A 221 -1.57 -9.76 -14.23
C LEU A 221 -0.62 -8.73 -13.60
N TYR A 222 -1.12 -7.61 -13.07
CA TYR A 222 -0.31 -6.68 -12.27
C TYR A 222 -0.31 -7.15 -10.82
N THR A 223 0.75 -6.83 -10.08
CA THR A 223 0.74 -7.02 -8.62
C THR A 223 -0.19 -5.98 -8.04
N LYS A 224 -1.21 -6.43 -7.30
CA LYS A 224 -1.99 -5.53 -6.44
C LYS A 224 -1.09 -5.12 -5.27
N MET A 225 -0.72 -3.86 -5.21
CA MET A 225 0.18 -3.31 -4.19
C MET A 225 -0.59 -2.84 -2.96
N GLY A 226 -1.86 -2.49 -3.13
CA GLY A 226 -2.67 -2.02 -2.02
C GLY A 226 -4.07 -1.58 -2.40
N THR A 227 -4.83 -1.26 -1.35
CA THR A 227 -6.16 -0.67 -1.45
C THR A 227 -6.28 0.48 -0.46
N MET A 228 -6.77 1.60 -0.97
CA MET A 228 -7.21 2.77 -0.23
C MET A 228 -8.71 2.64 0.04
N VAL A 229 -9.15 2.99 1.25
CA VAL A 229 -10.55 3.09 1.65
C VAL A 229 -10.77 4.45 2.32
N TYR A 230 -11.49 5.34 1.66
CA TYR A 230 -11.86 6.66 2.17
C TYR A 230 -13.27 6.62 2.75
N ASN A 231 -13.45 7.01 4.00
CA ASN A 231 -14.76 7.11 4.64
C ASN A 231 -15.33 8.53 4.48
N LYS A 232 -16.47 8.67 3.82
CA LYS A 232 -17.05 9.98 3.52
C LYS A 232 -17.56 10.75 4.73
N GLU A 233 -18.01 10.04 5.77
CA GLU A 233 -18.56 10.65 6.99
C GLU A 233 -17.44 11.12 7.93
N LYS A 234 -16.47 10.25 8.22
CA LYS A 234 -15.32 10.55 9.07
C LYS A 234 -14.28 11.41 8.38
N ARG A 235 -14.31 11.42 7.04
CA ARG A 235 -13.37 12.13 6.18
C ARG A 235 -11.95 11.59 6.26
N ASP A 236 -11.73 10.42 6.86
CA ASP A 236 -10.44 9.76 6.98
C ASP A 236 -10.25 8.69 5.91
N CYS A 237 -9.00 8.24 5.77
CA CYS A 237 -8.62 7.25 4.79
C CYS A 237 -7.72 6.19 5.42
N VAL A 238 -7.97 4.94 5.08
CA VAL A 238 -7.10 3.81 5.41
C VAL A 238 -6.45 3.31 4.13
N ILE A 239 -5.12 3.23 4.10
CA ILE A 239 -4.38 2.58 3.02
C ILE A 239 -3.77 1.29 3.57
N VAL A 240 -4.01 0.19 2.88
CA VAL A 240 -3.36 -1.09 3.13
C VAL A 240 -2.39 -1.38 2.00
N ILE A 241 -1.10 -1.50 2.31
CA ILE A 241 -0.04 -1.90 1.36
C ILE A 241 0.47 -3.29 1.75
N GLY A 242 0.58 -4.19 0.78
CA GLY A 242 1.03 -5.58 0.99
C GLY A 242 0.96 -6.43 -0.26
#